data_AF-A0A453ADL8-F1
#
_entry.id   AF-A0A453ADL8-F1
#
_cell.length_a   1.000
_cell.length_b   1.000
_cell.length_c   1.000
_cell.angle_alpha   90.00
_cell.angle_beta   90.00
_cell.angle_gamma   90.00
#
_symmetry.space_group_name_H-M   'P 1'
#
loop_
_entity.id
_entity.type
_entity.pdbx_description
1 polymer ?
#
loop_
_entity_poly.entity_id
_entity_poly.type
_entity_poly.pdbx_seq_one_letter_code
_entity_poly.pdbx_strand_id
1 'polypeptide(L)'
;RPRPPSLPLPPPPLPPPPQPSPPPPVVVDGVDVPRHIVDLFVDYCRRSCPANSTICHFCVFEMQRSQNFTVATWQMPAHCHDLHRLEGGSVRCPVAGCHVRVRPGRDLALHSRFVHDFPPGWWRRYI
;
A
#
# COMPACT_ATOMS: atom_id res chain seq x y z
N ARG A 1 -18.18 11.20 70.90
CA ARG A 1 -18.30 10.33 69.70
C ARG A 1 -17.02 10.45 68.89
N PRO A 2 -16.26 9.37 68.65
CA PRO A 2 -15.06 9.43 67.81
C PRO A 2 -15.46 9.62 66.33
N ARG A 3 -14.66 10.43 65.62
CA ARG A 3 -14.84 10.74 64.19
C ARG A 3 -14.37 9.53 63.37
N PRO A 4 -15.14 9.06 62.38
CA PRO A 4 -14.70 7.93 61.57
C PRO A 4 -13.42 8.28 60.81
N PRO A 5 -12.48 7.34 60.64
CA PRO A 5 -11.26 7.55 59.88
C PRO A 5 -11.60 7.90 58.42
N SER A 6 -11.00 8.98 57.93
CA SER A 6 -11.12 9.38 56.52
C SER A 6 -10.51 8.30 55.63
N LEU A 7 -11.34 7.67 54.80
CA LEU A 7 -10.86 6.73 53.78
C LEU A 7 -9.98 7.48 52.76
N PRO A 8 -8.83 6.91 52.36
CA PRO A 8 -8.01 7.50 51.31
C PRO A 8 -8.79 7.53 49.99
N LEU A 9 -8.73 8.67 49.30
CA LEU A 9 -9.31 8.84 47.98
C LEU A 9 -8.69 7.84 46.99
N PRO A 10 -9.48 7.27 46.06
CA PRO A 10 -8.92 6.43 45.02
C PRO A 10 -7.93 7.24 44.17
N PRO A 11 -6.84 6.61 43.67
CA PRO A 11 -5.91 7.27 42.79
C PRO A 11 -6.62 7.74 41.51
N PRO A 12 -6.19 8.86 40.90
CA PRO A 12 -6.76 9.32 39.65
C PRO A 12 -6.57 8.26 38.54
N PRO A 13 -7.49 8.19 37.57
CA PRO A 13 -7.33 7.31 36.42
C PRO A 13 -6.05 7.68 35.66
N LEU A 14 -5.33 6.65 35.21
CA LEU A 14 -4.15 6.86 34.37
C LEU A 14 -4.54 7.61 33.09
N PRO A 15 -3.67 8.49 32.56
CA PRO A 15 -3.91 9.11 31.27
C PRO A 15 -4.02 8.03 30.18
N PRO A 16 -4.85 8.25 29.15
CA PRO A 16 -4.94 7.33 28.04
C PRO A 16 -3.57 7.16 27.37
N PRO A 17 -3.25 5.98 26.83
CA PRO A 17 -2.02 5.78 26.09
C PRO A 17 -1.95 6.76 24.90
N PRO A 18 -0.76 7.23 24.52
CA PRO A 18 -0.59 8.10 23.37
C PRO A 18 -1.15 7.41 22.12
N GLN A 19 -2.06 8.10 21.41
CA GLN A 19 -2.57 7.61 20.13
C GLN A 19 -1.43 7.60 19.10
N PRO A 20 -1.37 6.59 18.22
CA PRO A 20 -0.46 6.60 17.08
C PRO A 20 -0.72 7.83 16.23
N SER A 21 0.33 8.54 15.83
CA SER A 21 0.18 9.68 14.91
C SER A 21 -0.43 9.20 13.58
N PRO A 22 -1.37 9.95 12.98
CA PRO A 22 -1.92 9.57 11.69
C PRO A 22 -0.79 9.52 10.66
N PRO A 23 -0.79 8.55 9.73
CA PRO A 23 0.27 8.43 8.73
C PRO A 23 0.28 9.66 7.83
N PRO A 24 1.46 10.10 7.34
CA PRO A 24 1.55 11.31 6.55
C PRO A 24 0.78 11.17 5.23
N PRO A 25 0.11 12.26 4.77
CA PRO A 25 -0.52 12.29 3.46
C PRO A 25 0.54 12.09 2.38
N VAL A 26 0.15 11.41 1.30
CA VAL A 26 1.04 11.15 0.16
C VAL A 26 0.56 11.96 -1.03
N VAL A 27 1.45 12.79 -1.57
CA VAL A 27 1.21 13.60 -2.77
C VAL A 27 2.06 13.06 -3.91
N VAL A 28 1.44 12.83 -5.07
CA VAL A 28 2.11 12.39 -6.30
C VAL A 28 1.70 13.33 -7.43
N ASP A 29 2.69 13.90 -8.13
CA ASP A 29 2.49 14.94 -9.15
C ASP A 29 1.60 16.11 -8.70
N GLY A 30 1.72 16.51 -7.43
CA GLY A 30 0.93 17.60 -6.85
C GLY A 30 -0.52 17.23 -6.50
N VAL A 31 -0.91 15.96 -6.63
CA VAL A 31 -2.25 15.47 -6.29
C VAL A 31 -2.20 14.58 -5.04
N ASP A 32 -3.08 14.85 -4.08
CA ASP A 32 -3.27 13.98 -2.92
C ASP A 32 -3.75 12.59 -3.34
N VAL A 33 -3.05 11.57 -2.86
CA VAL A 33 -3.39 10.17 -3.12
C VAL A 33 -4.41 9.73 -2.05
N PRO A 34 -5.62 9.27 -2.45
CA PRO A 34 -6.62 8.79 -1.51
C PRO A 34 -6.09 7.65 -0.64
N ARG A 35 -6.49 7.62 0.63
CA ARG A 35 -5.97 6.66 1.61
C ARG A 35 -6.12 5.19 1.15
N HIS A 36 -7.27 4.83 0.58
CA HIS A 36 -7.51 3.47 0.09
C HIS A 36 -6.52 3.04 -1.01
N ILE A 37 -6.01 3.97 -1.82
CA ILE A 37 -4.97 3.68 -2.83
C ILE A 37 -3.63 3.45 -2.14
N VAL A 38 -3.31 4.26 -1.11
CA VAL A 38 -2.09 4.06 -0.30
C VAL A 38 -2.12 2.68 0.36
N ASP A 39 -3.25 2.27 0.92
CA ASP A 39 -3.41 0.96 1.57
C ASP A 39 -3.21 -0.20 0.55
N LEU A 40 -3.71 -0.05 -0.69
CA LEU A 40 -3.40 -1.01 -1.76
C LEU A 40 -1.90 -1.08 -2.07
N PHE A 41 -1.19 0.05 -2.09
CA PHE A 41 0.26 0.08 -2.28
C PHE A 41 1.03 -0.49 -1.09
N VAL A 42 0.55 -0.31 0.14
CA VAL A 42 1.10 -0.93 1.34
C VAL A 42 1.05 -2.45 1.20
N ASP A 43 -0.10 -3.00 0.83
CA ASP A 43 -0.24 -4.44 0.59
C ASP A 43 0.57 -4.93 -0.61
N TYR A 44 0.60 -4.14 -1.70
CA TYR A 44 1.37 -4.44 -2.90
C TYR A 44 2.87 -4.55 -2.61
N CYS A 45 3.43 -3.58 -1.88
CA CYS A 45 4.86 -3.53 -1.56
C CYS A 45 5.26 -4.49 -0.43
N ARG A 46 4.35 -4.75 0.52
CA ARG A 46 4.60 -5.69 1.62
C ARG A 46 4.76 -7.13 1.14
N ARG A 47 4.08 -7.49 0.06
CA ARG A 47 4.06 -8.87 -0.43
C ARG A 47 5.35 -9.20 -1.17
N SER A 48 6.06 -10.20 -0.66
CA SER A 48 7.17 -10.80 -1.37
C SER A 48 6.65 -11.67 -2.52
N CYS A 49 7.33 -11.61 -3.67
CA CYS A 49 7.10 -12.53 -4.76
C CYS A 49 8.18 -13.62 -4.76
N PRO A 50 7.82 -14.89 -4.99
CA PRO A 50 8.78 -15.91 -5.40
C PRO A 50 9.62 -15.46 -6.60
N ALA A 51 10.86 -15.97 -6.68
CA ALA A 51 11.70 -15.78 -7.86
C ALA A 51 10.93 -16.16 -9.15
N ASN A 52 10.96 -15.29 -10.16
CA ASN A 52 10.26 -15.43 -11.45
C ASN A 52 8.73 -15.22 -11.43
N SER A 53 8.20 -14.64 -10.37
CA SER A 53 6.80 -14.18 -10.33
C SER A 53 6.71 -12.70 -9.99
N THR A 54 5.60 -12.09 -10.36
CA THR A 54 5.37 -10.66 -10.18
C THR A 54 3.90 -10.43 -9.91
N ILE A 55 3.59 -9.46 -9.06
CA ILE A 55 2.22 -9.04 -8.82
C ILE A 55 1.72 -8.24 -10.02
N CYS A 56 0.62 -8.68 -10.62
CA CYS A 56 -0.07 -7.92 -11.64
C CYS A 56 -0.66 -6.64 -11.04
N HIS A 57 -0.22 -5.48 -11.53
CA HIS A 57 -0.70 -4.18 -11.08
C HIS A 57 -2.22 -4.04 -11.31
N PHE A 58 -2.69 -4.42 -12.49
CA PHE A 58 -4.11 -4.33 -12.87
C PHE A 58 -5.03 -5.17 -11.96
N CYS A 59 -4.61 -6.38 -11.57
CA CYS A 59 -5.39 -7.20 -10.64
C CYS A 59 -5.57 -6.51 -9.28
N VAL A 60 -4.56 -5.80 -8.81
CA VAL A 60 -4.59 -5.13 -7.50
C VAL A 60 -5.39 -3.85 -7.56
N PHE A 61 -5.18 -3.01 -8.57
CA PHE A 61 -5.72 -1.65 -8.59
C PHE A 61 -7.03 -1.52 -9.39
N GLU A 62 -7.24 -2.31 -10.44
CA GLU A 62 -8.50 -2.26 -11.21
C GLU A 62 -9.52 -3.26 -10.71
N MET A 63 -9.12 -4.51 -10.51
CA MET A 63 -10.05 -5.56 -10.06
C MET A 63 -10.17 -5.65 -8.53
N GLN A 64 -9.31 -4.94 -7.78
CA GLN A 64 -9.24 -5.02 -6.31
C GLN A 64 -9.15 -6.46 -5.78
N ARG A 65 -8.58 -7.38 -6.57
CA ARG A 65 -8.53 -8.81 -6.27
C ARG A 65 -7.31 -9.12 -5.44
N SER A 66 -7.33 -8.73 -4.16
CA SER A 66 -6.16 -8.78 -3.30
C SER A 66 -5.59 -10.18 -3.01
N GLN A 67 -6.15 -11.28 -3.51
CA GLN A 67 -5.75 -12.64 -3.12
C GLN A 67 -5.14 -13.50 -4.25
N ASN A 68 -5.37 -13.20 -5.54
CA ASN A 68 -4.95 -14.06 -6.68
C ASN A 68 -4.31 -13.24 -7.82
N PHE A 69 -3.26 -12.48 -7.52
CA PHE A 69 -2.65 -11.54 -8.47
C PHE A 69 -1.18 -11.80 -8.80
N THR A 70 -0.59 -12.85 -8.21
CA THR A 70 0.79 -13.22 -8.48
C THR A 70 0.80 -14.05 -9.76
N VAL A 71 1.52 -13.57 -10.75
CA VAL A 71 1.60 -14.18 -12.08
C VAL A 71 3.06 -14.48 -12.38
N ALA A 72 3.34 -15.61 -13.02
CA ALA A 72 4.70 -15.87 -13.49
C ALA A 72 5.14 -14.74 -14.43
N THR A 73 6.37 -14.24 -14.28
CA THR A 73 6.83 -13.03 -14.99
C THR A 73 6.71 -13.18 -16.51
N TRP A 74 6.94 -14.39 -17.04
CA TRP A 74 6.80 -14.71 -18.46
C TRP A 74 5.34 -14.78 -18.94
N GLN A 75 4.39 -15.06 -18.05
CA GLN A 75 2.95 -15.09 -18.35
C GLN A 75 2.29 -13.70 -18.24
N MET A 76 2.97 -12.72 -17.64
CA MET A 76 2.41 -11.39 -17.38
C MET A 76 1.85 -10.70 -18.65
N PRO A 77 2.52 -10.74 -19.83
CA PRO A 77 1.97 -10.12 -21.03
C PRO A 77 0.63 -10.72 -21.46
N ALA A 78 0.55 -12.06 -21.51
CA ALA A 78 -0.67 -12.78 -21.88
C ALA A 78 -1.78 -12.57 -20.84
N HIS A 79 -1.45 -12.74 -19.55
CA HIS A 79 -2.37 -12.46 -18.45
C HIS A 79 -3.00 -11.06 -18.55
N CYS A 80 -2.20 -10.04 -18.86
CA CYS A 80 -2.71 -8.68 -18.99
C CYS A 80 -3.59 -8.50 -20.24
N HIS A 81 -3.23 -9.14 -21.35
CA HIS A 81 -4.01 -9.08 -22.58
C HIS A 81 -5.38 -9.73 -22.40
N ASP A 82 -5.42 -10.93 -21.84
CA ASP A 82 -6.62 -11.77 -21.78
C ASP A 82 -7.62 -11.29 -20.72
N LEU A 83 -7.13 -10.79 -19.58
CA LEU A 83 -7.98 -10.51 -18.42
C LEU A 83 -8.30 -9.02 -18.21
N HIS A 84 -7.42 -8.10 -18.64
CA HIS A 84 -7.54 -6.68 -18.26
C HIS A 84 -8.01 -5.74 -19.36
N ARG A 85 -8.41 -6.24 -20.54
CA ARG A 85 -8.85 -5.45 -21.72
C ARG A 85 -8.21 -4.05 -21.73
N LEU A 86 -6.93 -4.02 -22.06
CA LEU A 86 -6.08 -2.83 -21.90
C LEU A 86 -6.40 -1.74 -22.94
N GLU A 87 -7.58 -1.14 -22.87
CA GLU A 87 -7.94 0.05 -23.66
C GLU A 87 -7.02 1.21 -23.28
N GLY A 88 -6.33 1.79 -24.26
CA GLY A 88 -5.23 2.75 -24.03
C GLY A 88 -3.86 2.11 -23.82
N GLY A 89 -3.77 0.78 -23.85
CA GLY A 89 -2.53 0.02 -23.75
C GLY A 89 -1.97 -0.10 -22.34
N SER A 90 -0.82 -0.76 -22.23
CA SER A 90 -0.03 -0.81 -21.00
C SER A 90 1.45 -0.65 -21.32
N VAL A 91 2.15 0.05 -20.43
CA VAL A 91 3.59 0.27 -20.53
C VAL A 91 4.30 -0.54 -19.46
N ARG A 92 5.51 -1.01 -19.78
CA ARG A 92 6.38 -1.62 -18.79
C ARG A 92 7.04 -0.51 -17.97
N CYS A 93 7.16 -0.70 -16.66
CA CYS A 93 7.94 0.22 -15.83
C CYS A 93 9.37 0.36 -16.41
N PRO A 94 9.89 1.60 -16.57
CA PRO A 94 11.20 1.83 -17.17
C PRO A 94 12.38 1.50 -16.24
N VAL A 95 12.13 1.29 -14.94
CA VAL A 95 13.18 0.98 -13.96
C VAL A 95 13.76 -0.41 -14.23
N ALA A 96 15.09 -0.50 -14.31
CA ALA A 96 15.79 -1.75 -14.57
C ALA A 96 15.46 -2.81 -13.50
N GLY A 97 15.16 -4.04 -13.94
CA GLY A 97 14.74 -5.13 -13.06
C GLY A 97 13.27 -5.08 -12.63
N CYS A 98 12.53 -4.00 -12.94
CA CYS A 98 11.08 -3.98 -12.76
C CYS A 98 10.38 -4.63 -13.97
N HIS A 99 9.54 -5.64 -13.71
CA HIS A 99 8.76 -6.35 -14.72
C HIS A 99 7.27 -6.00 -14.69
N VAL A 100 6.89 -5.03 -13.86
CA VAL A 100 5.50 -4.62 -13.70
C VAL A 100 5.04 -3.85 -14.94
N ARG A 101 3.80 -4.12 -15.35
CA ARG A 101 3.09 -3.36 -16.39
C ARG A 101 1.98 -2.55 -15.72
N VAL A 102 1.79 -1.32 -16.18
CA VAL A 102 0.86 -0.33 -15.63
C VAL A 102 0.20 0.46 -16.76
N ARG A 103 -0.89 1.19 -16.47
CA ARG A 103 -1.37 2.20 -17.41
C ARG A 103 -0.39 3.37 -17.47
N PRO A 104 -0.19 3.99 -18.64
CA PRO A 104 0.60 5.22 -18.73
C PRO A 104 -0.06 6.36 -17.93
N GLY A 105 0.74 7.39 -17.60
CA GLY A 105 0.27 8.55 -16.84
C GLY A 105 0.24 8.29 -15.33
N ARG A 106 -0.92 8.47 -14.70
CA ARG A 106 -1.08 8.48 -13.24
C ARG A 106 -0.63 7.18 -12.57
N ASP A 107 -0.98 6.03 -13.12
CA ASP A 107 -0.65 4.73 -12.51
C ASP A 107 0.85 4.45 -12.55
N LEU A 108 1.53 4.85 -13.63
CA LEU A 108 2.99 4.78 -13.71
C LEU A 108 3.66 5.72 -12.70
N ALA A 109 3.16 6.95 -12.54
CA ALA A 109 3.68 7.89 -11.55
C ALA A 109 3.52 7.35 -10.12
N LEU A 110 2.34 6.82 -9.79
CA LEU A 110 2.09 6.17 -8.51
C LEU A 110 3.00 4.96 -8.29
N HIS A 111 3.11 4.06 -9.28
CA HIS A 111 3.99 2.90 -9.19
C HIS A 111 5.44 3.32 -8.96
N SER A 112 5.96 4.26 -9.74
CA SER A 112 7.33 4.76 -9.55
C SER A 112 7.52 5.32 -8.15
N ARG A 113 6.58 6.16 -7.68
CA ARG A 113 6.69 6.77 -6.37
C ARG A 113 6.69 5.75 -5.24
N PHE A 114 5.73 4.83 -5.24
CA PHE A 114 5.54 3.90 -4.13
C PHE A 114 6.50 2.72 -4.16
N VAL A 115 6.94 2.27 -5.34
CA VAL A 115 7.74 1.05 -5.49
C VAL A 115 9.23 1.36 -5.66
N HIS A 116 9.60 2.52 -6.21
CA HIS A 116 10.99 2.84 -6.55
C HIS A 116 11.53 4.05 -5.79
N ASP A 117 10.76 5.12 -5.60
CA ASP A 117 11.26 6.33 -4.93
C ASP A 117 11.27 6.19 -3.41
N PHE A 118 10.25 5.56 -2.83
CA PHE A 118 10.18 5.41 -1.38
C PHE A 118 11.23 4.41 -0.85
N PRO A 119 11.77 4.63 0.36
CA PRO A 119 12.74 3.74 0.93
C PRO A 119 12.15 2.35 1.15
N PRO A 120 12.95 1.27 1.01
CA PRO A 120 12.51 -0.08 1.33
C PRO A 120 11.87 -0.15 2.72
N GLY A 121 10.67 -0.73 2.80
CA GLY A 121 9.93 -0.85 4.06
C GLY A 121 9.11 0.38 4.46
N TRP A 122 8.97 1.41 3.62
CA TRP A 122 8.15 2.60 3.90
C TRP A 122 6.72 2.27 4.36
N TRP A 123 6.15 1.18 3.82
CA TRP A 123 4.80 0.70 4.12
C TRP A 123 4.61 0.35 5.60
N ARG A 124 5.69 0.10 6.36
CA ARG A 124 5.62 -0.15 7.81
C ARG A 124 5.12 1.05 8.61
N ARG A 125 5.14 2.25 8.04
CA ARG A 125 4.59 3.47 8.68
C ARG A 125 3.07 3.61 8.52
N TYR A 126 2.45 2.71 7.76
CA TYR A 126 1.04 2.76 7.39
C TYR A 126 0.25 1.54 7.90
N ILE A 127 0.91 0.60 8.59
CA ILE A 127 0.31 -0.58 9.24
C ILE A 127 0.15 -0.39 10.75
#